data_AF-A0A2M8P752-F1
#
_entry.id   AF-A0A2M8P752-F1
#
_cell.length_a   1.000
_cell.length_b   1.000
_cell.length_c   1.000
_cell.angle_alpha   90.00
_cell.angle_beta   90.00
_cell.angle_gamma   90.00
#
_symmetry.space_group_name_H-M   'P 1'
#
loop_
_entity.id
_entity.type
_entity.pdbx_description
1 polymer ?
#
loop_
_entity_poly.entity_id
_entity_poly.type
_entity_poly.pdbx_seq_one_letter_code
_entity_poly.pdbx_strand_id
1 'polypeptide(L)'
;MSWEQVASILGKMFRYPLFTINQTTVTLTSLFMLVLVMLAFIFVARVVIKQLLSVVLSRTHLDKGVQYTLTRITHYIILVIGAVIAFQIIGIDLSGLIVIFGFLSVGIGFGLQNV
;
A
#
# COMPACT_ATOMS: atom_id res chain seq x y z
N MET A 1 -29.80 12.26 29.84
CA MET A 1 -28.94 12.13 28.64
C MET A 1 -28.58 10.66 28.52
N SER A 2 -29.34 9.90 27.73
CA SER A 2 -29.22 8.44 27.68
C SER A 2 -27.97 8.04 26.89
N TRP A 3 -27.24 7.03 27.37
CA TRP A 3 -26.05 6.48 26.72
C TRP A 3 -26.31 5.99 25.29
N GLU A 4 -27.56 5.65 24.97
CA GLU A 4 -28.04 5.31 23.63
C GLU A 4 -27.99 6.50 22.65
N GLN A 5 -28.26 7.72 23.12
CA GLN A 5 -28.16 8.92 22.28
C GLN A 5 -26.72 9.22 21.92
N VAL A 6 -25.79 9.11 22.89
CA VAL A 6 -24.35 9.31 22.66
C VAL A 6 -23.81 8.27 21.67
N ALA A 7 -24.22 7.00 21.80
CA ALA A 7 -23.87 5.95 20.84
C ALA A 7 -24.40 6.25 19.43
N SER A 8 -25.64 6.76 19.31
CA SER A 8 -26.24 7.12 18.02
C SER A 8 -25.60 8.35 17.36
N ILE A 9 -25.14 9.33 18.15
CA ILE A 9 -24.48 10.55 17.66
C ILE A 9 -23.06 10.22 17.19
N LEU A 10 -22.33 9.38 17.93
CA LEU A 10 -21.02 8.87 17.52
C LEU A 10 -21.11 8.02 16.24
N GLY A 11 -22.14 7.18 16.13
CA GLY A 11 -22.39 6.38 14.91
C GLY A 11 -22.74 7.23 13.69
N LYS A 12 -23.43 8.36 13.88
CA LYS A 12 -23.71 9.33 12.80
C LYS A 12 -22.46 10.12 12.41
N MET A 13 -21.57 10.42 13.37
CA MET A 13 -20.32 11.13 13.11
C MET A 13 -19.36 10.32 12.21
N PHE A 14 -19.36 8.99 12.34
CA PHE A 14 -18.54 8.07 11.55
C PHE A 14 -18.94 7.94 10.08
N ARG A 15 -20.17 8.34 9.72
CA ARG A 15 -20.71 8.26 8.35
C ARG A 15 -20.72 9.61 7.63
N TYR A 16 -20.15 10.67 8.21
CA TYR A 16 -20.06 11.93 7.49
C TYR A 16 -19.17 11.76 6.24
N PRO A 17 -19.68 12.13 5.05
CA PRO A 17 -18.87 12.18 3.85
C PRO A 17 -17.81 13.28 4.04
N LEU A 18 -16.54 12.91 4.09
CA LEU A 18 -15.45 13.90 4.18
C LEU A 18 -15.21 14.52 2.80
N PHE A 19 -15.03 13.66 1.78
CA PHE A 19 -14.80 14.06 0.40
C PHE A 19 -15.36 13.00 -0.56
N THR A 20 -15.73 13.38 -1.77
CA THR A 20 -16.14 12.46 -2.84
C THR A 20 -15.09 12.49 -3.95
N ILE A 21 -14.60 11.32 -4.35
CA ILE A 21 -13.64 11.17 -5.45
C ILE A 21 -14.28 10.25 -6.48
N ASN A 22 -14.54 10.75 -7.69
CA ASN A 22 -15.05 9.96 -8.81
C ASN A 22 -16.29 9.10 -8.46
N GLN A 23 -17.23 9.66 -7.66
CA GLN A 23 -18.44 9.02 -7.10
C GLN A 23 -18.24 8.12 -5.86
N THR A 24 -17.01 7.94 -5.39
CA THR A 24 -16.73 7.24 -4.14
C THR A 24 -16.68 8.21 -2.96
N THR A 25 -17.61 8.04 -2.02
CA THR A 25 -17.64 8.81 -0.78
C THR A 25 -16.60 8.29 0.21
N VAL A 26 -15.54 9.07 0.43
CA VAL A 26 -14.54 8.78 1.44
C VAL A 26 -15.08 9.23 2.79
N THR A 27 -15.25 8.27 3.70
CA THR A 27 -15.69 8.52 5.07
C THR A 27 -14.52 8.37 6.05
N LEU A 28 -14.73 8.76 7.30
CA LEU A 28 -13.72 8.54 8.36
C LEU A 28 -13.39 7.05 8.54
N THR A 29 -14.38 6.17 8.35
CA THR A 29 -14.21 4.71 8.34
C THR A 29 -13.27 4.26 7.22
N SER A 30 -13.39 4.85 6.03
CA SER A 30 -12.52 4.56 4.89
C SER A 30 -11.06 4.89 5.19
N LEU A 31 -10.80 6.04 5.81
CA LEU A 31 -9.44 6.42 6.21
C LEU A 31 -8.87 5.46 7.26
N PHE A 32 -9.67 5.08 8.25
CA PHE A 32 -9.24 4.09 9.24
C PHE A 32 -8.91 2.74 8.60
N MET A 33 -9.74 2.28 7.66
CA MET A 33 -9.51 1.04 6.92
C MET A 33 -8.24 1.10 6.06
N LEU A 34 -8.00 2.24 5.39
CA LEU A 34 -6.78 2.47 4.63
C LEU A 34 -5.53 2.35 5.52
N VAL A 35 -5.53 3.02 6.68
CA VAL A 35 -4.43 2.94 7.64
C VAL A 35 -4.23 1.50 8.14
N LEU A 36 -5.30 0.80 8.49
CA LEU A 36 -5.24 -0.57 8.98
C LEU A 36 -4.63 -1.52 7.93
N VAL A 37 -5.11 -1.46 6.68
CA VAL A 37 -4.56 -2.26 5.58
C VAL A 37 -3.10 -1.90 5.36
N MET A 38 -2.74 -0.61 5.36
CA MET A 38 -1.36 -0.17 5.19
C MET A 38 -0.44 -0.72 6.29
N LEU A 39 -0.89 -0.70 7.56
CA LEU A 39 -0.13 -1.28 8.68
C LEU A 39 0.05 -2.79 8.52
N ALA A 40 -0.97 -3.50 8.03
CA ALA A 40 -0.86 -4.93 7.74
C ALA A 40 0.21 -5.19 6.65
N PHE A 41 0.22 -4.42 5.57
CA PHE A 41 1.24 -4.56 4.52
C PHE A 41 2.64 -4.15 4.98
N ILE A 42 2.77 -3.16 5.86
CA ILE A 42 4.05 -2.82 6.49
C ILE A 42 4.56 -4.02 7.33
N PHE A 43 3.67 -4.67 8.07
CA PHE A 43 4.03 -5.87 8.83
C PHE A 43 4.47 -7.01 7.90
N VAL A 44 3.70 -7.29 6.85
CA VAL A 44 4.05 -8.29 5.82
C VAL A 44 5.40 -7.97 5.19
N ALA A 45 5.65 -6.72 4.80
CA ALA A 45 6.91 -6.30 4.22
C ALA A 45 8.09 -6.58 5.17
N ARG A 46 7.94 -6.31 6.47
CA ARG A 46 8.98 -6.60 7.47
C ARG A 46 9.25 -8.10 7.59
N VAL A 47 8.21 -8.93 7.58
CA VAL A 47 8.37 -10.40 7.63
C VAL A 47 9.07 -10.91 6.38
N VAL A 48 8.62 -10.51 5.19
CA VAL A 48 9.20 -10.91 3.91
C VAL A 48 10.66 -10.50 3.83
N ILE A 49 11.01 -9.27 4.23
CA ILE A 49 12.39 -8.78 4.22
C ILE A 49 13.29 -9.57 5.17
N LYS A 50 12.81 -9.89 6.38
CA LYS A 50 13.58 -10.71 7.33
C LYS A 50 13.89 -12.08 6.74
N GLN A 51 12.92 -12.70 6.08
CA GLN A 51 13.11 -14.00 5.41
C GLN A 51 14.04 -13.87 4.21
N LEU A 52 13.88 -12.82 3.39
CA LEU A 52 14.73 -12.57 2.24
C LEU A 52 16.19 -12.40 2.67
N LEU A 53 16.46 -11.60 3.70
CA LEU A 53 17.80 -11.41 4.24
C LEU A 53 18.37 -12.73 4.76
N SER A 54 17.60 -13.55 5.50
CA SER A 54 18.13 -14.82 6.02
C SER A 54 18.53 -15.78 4.91
N VAL A 55 17.73 -15.86 3.83
CA VAL A 55 18.02 -16.68 2.65
C VAL A 55 19.22 -16.14 1.88
N VAL A 56 19.24 -14.83 1.60
CA VAL A 56 20.30 -14.17 0.83
C VAL A 56 21.64 -14.26 1.56
N LEU A 57 21.69 -13.94 2.87
CA LEU A 57 22.91 -14.04 3.69
C LEU A 57 23.41 -15.47 3.82
N SER A 58 22.52 -16.47 3.87
CA SER A 58 22.90 -17.87 4.05
C SER A 58 23.31 -18.58 2.75
N ARG A 59 22.82 -18.13 1.59
CA ARG A 59 22.92 -18.88 0.33
C ARG A 59 23.71 -18.17 -0.76
N THR A 60 24.02 -16.88 -0.62
CA THR A 60 24.60 -16.09 -1.72
C THR A 60 25.74 -15.18 -1.25
N HIS A 61 26.84 -15.14 -2.01
CA HIS A 61 27.97 -14.22 -1.80
C HIS A 61 27.69 -12.84 -2.45
N LEU A 62 26.49 -12.29 -2.23
CA LEU A 62 26.13 -10.97 -2.77
C LEU A 62 26.77 -9.86 -1.95
N ASP A 63 27.27 -8.83 -2.63
CA ASP A 63 27.79 -7.62 -1.98
C ASP A 63 26.71 -6.93 -1.15
N LYS A 64 27.14 -6.29 -0.04
CA LYS A 64 26.24 -5.56 0.86
C LYS A 64 25.38 -4.51 0.14
N GLY A 65 25.92 -3.87 -0.90
CA GLY A 65 25.19 -2.91 -1.73
C GLY A 65 24.01 -3.55 -2.48
N VAL A 66 24.23 -4.72 -3.08
CA VAL A 66 23.18 -5.45 -3.80
C VAL A 66 22.10 -5.96 -2.84
N GLN A 67 22.51 -6.49 -1.67
CA GLN A 67 21.56 -6.95 -0.64
C GLN A 67 20.66 -5.82 -0.14
N TYR A 68 21.24 -4.63 0.08
CA TYR A 68 20.50 -3.45 0.51
C TYR A 68 19.50 -2.99 -0.56
N THR A 69 19.93 -2.92 -1.81
CA THR A 69 19.08 -2.53 -2.94
C THR A 69 17.92 -3.52 -3.12
N LEU A 70 18.19 -4.82 -3.11
CA LEU A 70 17.16 -5.85 -3.26
C LEU A 70 16.12 -5.78 -2.14
N THR A 71 16.59 -5.60 -0.90
CA THR A 71 15.71 -5.44 0.27
C THR A 71 14.83 -4.20 0.14
N ARG A 72 15.39 -3.07 -0.30
CA ARG A 72 14.66 -1.80 -0.49
C ARG A 72 13.63 -1.89 -1.61
N ILE A 73 14.02 -2.46 -2.76
CA ILE A 73 13.10 -2.67 -3.90
C ILE A 73 11.94 -3.56 -3.47
N THR A 74 12.23 -4.69 -2.83
CA THR A 74 11.19 -5.62 -2.33
C THR A 74 10.26 -4.93 -1.34
N HIS A 75 10.80 -4.13 -0.41
CA HIS A 75 10.01 -3.36 0.53
C HIS A 75 9.02 -2.43 -0.18
N TYR A 76 9.50 -1.62 -1.12
CA TYR A 76 8.67 -0.65 -1.82
C TYR A 76 7.61 -1.31 -2.70
N ILE A 77 7.93 -2.44 -3.36
CA ILE A 77 6.95 -3.21 -4.13
C ILE A 77 5.79 -3.65 -3.23
N ILE A 78 6.08 -4.21 -2.05
CA ILE A 78 5.04 -4.66 -1.12
C ILE A 78 4.19 -3.48 -0.63
N LEU A 79 4.82 -2.34 -0.31
CA LEU A 79 4.08 -1.14 0.11
C LEU A 79 3.20 -0.58 -1.01
N VAL A 80 3.67 -0.55 -2.25
CA VAL A 80 2.89 -0.09 -3.41
C VAL A 80 1.69 -1.00 -3.64
N ILE A 81 1.88 -2.31 -3.61
CA ILE A 81 0.78 -3.29 -3.71
C ILE A 81 -0.23 -3.08 -2.58
N GLY A 82 0.25 -2.90 -1.35
CA GLY A 82 -0.59 -2.63 -0.19
C GLY A 82 -1.41 -1.34 -0.33
N ALA A 83 -0.80 -0.27 -0.86
CA ALA A 83 -1.50 0.97 -1.12
C ALA A 83 -2.58 0.79 -2.19
N VAL A 84 -2.28 0.12 -3.31
CA VAL A 84 -3.27 -0.13 -4.38
C VAL A 84 -4.46 -0.91 -3.83
N ILE A 85 -4.21 -1.97 -3.06
CA ILE A 85 -5.26 -2.78 -2.44
C ILE A 85 -6.07 -1.96 -1.43
N ALA A 86 -5.41 -1.14 -0.60
CA ALA A 86 -6.10 -0.29 0.37
C ALA A 86 -7.05 0.70 -0.30
N PHE A 87 -6.61 1.33 -1.40
CA PHE A 87 -7.44 2.24 -2.20
C PHE A 87 -8.62 1.52 -2.87
N GLN A 88 -8.39 0.33 -3.41
CA GLN A 88 -9.45 -0.47 -4.04
C GLN A 88 -10.52 -0.90 -3.03
N ILE A 89 -10.13 -1.28 -1.80
CA ILE A 89 -11.05 -1.66 -0.72
C ILE A 89 -11.98 -0.50 -0.36
N ILE A 90 -11.46 0.73 -0.32
CA ILE A 90 -12.28 1.92 -0.02
C ILE A 90 -13.04 2.45 -1.23
N GLY A 91 -13.00 1.75 -2.37
CA GLY A 91 -13.73 2.07 -3.58
C GLY A 91 -13.07 3.11 -4.49
N ILE A 92 -11.80 3.44 -4.28
CA ILE A 92 -11.07 4.36 -5.16
C ILE A 92 -10.49 3.57 -6.33
N ASP A 93 -10.90 3.94 -7.55
CA ASP A 93 -10.39 3.34 -8.78
C ASP A 93 -9.02 3.92 -9.16
N LEU A 94 -8.00 3.06 -9.18
CA LEU A 94 -6.63 3.39 -9.57
C LEU A 94 -6.25 2.82 -10.95
N SER A 95 -7.21 2.28 -11.71
CA SER A 95 -6.94 1.63 -13.00
C SER A 95 -6.18 2.55 -13.97
N GLY A 96 -6.53 3.84 -14.01
CA GLY A 96 -5.80 4.82 -14.81
C GLY A 96 -4.33 5.00 -14.42
N LEU A 97 -4.02 5.00 -13.12
CA LEU A 97 -2.63 5.06 -12.65
C LEU A 97 -1.86 3.78 -12.97
N ILE A 98 -2.50 2.62 -12.88
CA ILE A 98 -1.89 1.32 -13.22
C ILE A 98 -1.44 1.32 -14.69
N VAL A 99 -2.24 1.88 -15.60
CA VAL A 99 -1.87 2.00 -17.02
C VAL A 99 -0.62 2.89 -17.19
N ILE A 100 -0.59 4.05 -16.52
CA ILE A 100 0.56 4.97 -16.58
C ILE A 100 1.82 4.30 -16.03
N PHE A 101 1.73 3.64 -14.87
CA PHE A 101 2.83 2.88 -14.31
C PHE A 101 3.27 1.74 -15.22
N GLY A 102 2.33 1.05 -15.89
CA GLY A 102 2.64 0.03 -16.88
C GLY A 102 3.50 0.57 -18.02
N PHE A 103 3.12 1.71 -18.60
CA PHE A 103 3.94 2.36 -19.64
C PHE A 103 5.29 2.84 -19.11
N LEU A 104 5.34 3.41 -17.90
CA LEU A 104 6.59 3.83 -17.27
C LEU A 104 7.52 2.64 -17.02
N SER A 105 6.99 1.51 -16.52
CA SER A 105 7.76 0.29 -16.29
C SER A 105 8.35 -0.26 -17.59
N VAL A 106 7.57 -0.28 -18.68
CA VAL A 106 8.04 -0.68 -20.00
C VAL A 106 9.10 0.30 -20.52
N GLY A 107 8.88 1.61 -20.38
CA GLY A 107 9.82 2.65 -20.80
C GLY A 107 11.16 2.59 -20.06
N ILE A 108 11.14 2.37 -18.74
CA ILE A 108 12.36 2.12 -17.95
C ILE A 108 13.05 0.83 -18.40
N GLY A 109 12.29 -0.23 -18.65
CA GLY A 109 12.82 -1.51 -19.15
C GLY A 109 13.55 -1.37 -20.49
N PHE A 110 12.97 -0.65 -21.45
CA PHE A 110 13.64 -0.34 -22.72
C PHE A 110 14.83 0.61 -22.55
N GLY A 111 14.74 1.60 -21.65
CA GLY A 111 15.84 2.54 -21.38
C GLY A 111 17.07 1.86 -20.77
N LEU A 112 16.86 0.85 -19.90
CA LEU A 112 17.93 0.05 -19.30
C LEU A 112 18.51 -1.02 -20.25
N GLN A 113 17.87 -1.32 -21.37
CA GLN A 113 18.43 -2.23 -22.39
C GLN A 113 19.51 -1.56 -23.25
N ASN A 114 19.53 -0.22 -23.28
CA ASN A 114 20.44 0.56 -24.14
C ASN A 114 21.73 1.00 -23.40
N VAL A 115 22.00 0.41 -22.23
CA VAL A 115 23.19 0.65 -21.40
C VAL A 115 23.92 -0.66 -21.11
#